data_AF-A0A084QNS0-F1
#
_entry.id   AF-A0A084QNS0-F1
#
_cell.length_a   1.000
_cell.length_b   1.000
_cell.length_c   1.000
_cell.angle_alpha   90.00
_cell.angle_beta   90.00
_cell.angle_gamma   90.00
#
_symmetry.space_group_name_H-M   'P 1'
#
loop_
_entity.id
_entity.type
_entity.pdbx_description
1 polymer ?
#
loop_
_entity_poly.entity_id
_entity_poly.type
_entity_poly.pdbx_seq_one_letter_code
_entity_poly.pdbx_strand_id
1 'polypeptide(L)' 'MKVSIVGLVGMASTVLAQAQSGRQCGGMNWPGPGNCVPGTYCLYFNEWYSENGFLEFITYSAIGRLN' A
#
# COMPACT_ATOMS: atom_id res chain seq x y z
N MET A 1 29.16 -30.81 5.22
CA MET A 1 28.26 -29.90 4.48
C MET A 1 28.59 -28.47 4.90
N LYS A 2 29.46 -27.77 4.16
CA LYS A 2 29.75 -26.35 4.39
C LYS A 2 28.79 -25.56 3.51
N VAL A 3 27.69 -25.09 4.08
CA VAL A 3 26.79 -24.17 3.38
C VAL A 3 27.55 -22.85 3.24
N SER A 4 27.98 -22.53 2.02
CA SER A 4 28.63 -21.25 1.72
C SER A 4 27.64 -20.12 1.98
N ILE A 5 27.93 -19.32 2.99
CA ILE A 5 27.16 -18.13 3.42
C ILE A 5 27.00 -17.12 2.26
N VAL A 6 27.88 -17.18 1.25
CA VAL A 6 27.79 -16.38 0.02
C VAL A 6 26.48 -16.60 -0.74
N GLY A 7 25.84 -17.77 -0.63
CA GLY A 7 24.58 -18.08 -1.33
C GLY A 7 23.32 -17.43 -0.74
N LEU A 8 23.31 -17.09 0.56
CA LEU A 8 22.10 -16.58 1.22
C LEU A 8 21.84 -15.09 1.00
N VAL A 9 22.82 -14.32 0.52
CA VAL A 9 22.69 -12.86 0.33
C VAL A 9 21.93 -12.51 -0.97
N GLY A 10 21.78 -13.46 -1.89
CA GLY A 10 21.21 -13.23 -3.22
C GLY A 10 19.69 -13.09 -3.30
N MET A 11 18.94 -13.34 -2.22
CA MET A 11 17.46 -13.38 -2.25
C MET A 11 16.78 -12.12 -1.67
N ALA A 12 17.51 -11.03 -1.43
CA ALA A 12 16.93 -9.81 -0.86
C ALA A 12 16.16 -8.93 -1.88
N SER A 13 16.22 -9.24 -3.18
CA SER A 13 15.82 -8.32 -4.26
C SER A 13 14.35 -8.39 -4.69
N THR A 14 13.50 -9.20 -4.06
CA THR A 14 12.12 -9.45 -4.57
C THR A 14 11.04 -8.54 -3.96
N VAL A 15 11.40 -7.57 -3.11
CA VAL A 15 10.43 -6.62 -2.51
C VAL A 15 10.43 -5.30 -3.29
N LEU A 16 9.72 -5.27 -4.42
CA LEU A 16 9.46 -4.02 -5.18
C LEU A 16 7.98 -3.82 -5.54
N ALA A 17 7.09 -4.71 -5.07
CA ALA A 17 5.65 -4.58 -5.24
C ALA A 17 4.95 -4.16 -3.93
N GLN A 18 5.62 -3.36 -3.09
CA GLN A 18 4.94 -2.72 -1.96
C GLN A 18 3.94 -1.74 -2.56
N ALA A 19 2.66 -2.09 -2.47
CA ALA A 19 1.58 -1.27 -2.93
C ALA A 19 1.78 0.16 -2.38
N GLN A 20 1.91 1.12 -3.29
CA GLN A 20 2.38 2.46 -2.97
C GLN A 20 1.27 3.18 -2.19
N SER A 21 1.39 3.17 -0.86
CA SER A 21 0.50 3.88 0.06
C SER A 21 0.66 5.39 -0.09
N GLY A 22 -0.43 6.14 0.09
CA GLY A 22 -0.40 7.61 0.01
C GLY A 22 -0.40 8.19 -1.41
N ARG A 23 -0.79 7.40 -2.42
CA ARG A 23 -1.13 7.91 -3.75
C ARG A 23 -2.62 8.18 -3.85
N GLN A 24 -2.99 9.29 -4.49
CA GLN A 24 -4.40 9.57 -4.80
C GLN A 24 -4.95 8.52 -5.76
N CYS A 25 -6.08 7.94 -5.38
CA CYS A 25 -6.78 6.89 -6.11
C CYS A 25 -8.20 7.31 -6.50
N GLY A 26 -8.70 8.43 -5.97
CA GLY A 26 -10.03 8.92 -6.29
C GLY A 26 -10.27 10.34 -5.79
N GLY A 27 -11.38 10.93 -6.21
CA GLY A 27 -11.79 12.28 -5.87
C GLY A 27 -12.55 12.97 -6.99
N MET A 28 -13.33 13.99 -6.63
CA MET A 28 -14.03 14.86 -7.57
C MET A 28 -13.02 15.53 -8.50
N ASN A 29 -13.19 15.33 -9.81
CA ASN A 29 -12.29 15.76 -10.88
C ASN A 29 -10.91 15.07 -10.93
N TRP A 30 -10.72 13.89 -10.32
CA TRP A 30 -9.47 13.13 -10.46
C TRP A 30 -9.35 12.52 -11.87
N PRO A 31 -8.37 12.94 -12.70
CA PRO A 31 -8.21 12.41 -14.06
C PRO A 31 -7.34 11.13 -14.09
N GLY A 32 -6.79 10.74 -12.95
CA GLY A 32 -5.86 9.63 -12.83
C GLY A 32 -6.55 8.27 -12.76
N PRO A 33 -5.75 7.18 -12.77
CA PRO A 33 -6.29 5.84 -12.65
C PRO A 33 -6.96 5.65 -11.29
N GLY A 34 -8.20 5.19 -11.30
CA GLY A 34 -8.95 4.80 -10.09
C GLY A 34 -8.61 3.39 -9.58
N ASN A 35 -7.65 2.72 -10.20
CA ASN A 35 -7.28 1.35 -9.84
C ASN A 35 -6.31 1.36 -8.66
N CYS A 36 -6.77 0.82 -7.54
CA CYS A 36 -5.92 0.43 -6.42
C CYS A 36 -4.96 -0.68 -6.87
N VAL A 37 -3.73 -0.65 -6.34
CA VAL A 37 -2.78 -1.75 -6.52
C VAL A 37 -3.33 -2.98 -5.75
N PRO A 38 -3.17 -4.21 -6.26
CA PRO A 38 -3.57 -5.41 -5.52
C PRO A 38 -3.01 -5.40 -4.09
N GLY A 39 -3.89 -5.60 -3.10
CA GLY A 39 -3.55 -5.50 -1.68
C GLY A 39 -3.78 -4.12 -1.04
N THR A 40 -4.16 -3.09 -1.80
CA THR A 40 -4.58 -1.78 -1.27
C THR A 40 -6.03 -1.47 -1.53
N TYR A 41 -6.57 -0.57 -0.71
CA TYR A 41 -7.93 -0.07 -0.74
C TYR A 41 -7.90 1.46 -0.85
N CYS A 42 -8.86 2.01 -1.60
CA CYS A 42 -9.08 3.45 -1.62
C CYS A 42 -9.72 3.90 -0.31
N LEU A 43 -8.96 4.62 0.49
CA LEU A 43 -9.43 5.34 1.65
C LEU A 43 -10.04 6.68 1.23
N TYR A 44 -11.31 6.87 1.56
CA TYR A 44 -11.97 8.15 1.37
C TYR A 44 -11.57 9.13 2.48
N PHE A 45 -11.07 10.31 2.09
CA PHE A 45 -10.80 11.41 3.01
C PHE A 45 -11.87 12.49 2.90
N ASN A 46 -12.11 12.94 1.67
CA ASN A 46 -13.08 13.98 1.34
C ASN A 46 -13.52 13.82 -0.12
N GLU A 47 -14.51 14.62 -0.53
CA GLU A 47 -15.11 14.53 -1.87
C GLU A 47 -14.08 14.64 -3.00
N TRP A 48 -12.96 15.33 -2.77
CA TRP A 48 -11.95 15.67 -3.77
C TRP A 48 -10.71 14.78 -3.69
N TYR A 49 -10.56 13.99 -2.61
CA TYR A 49 -9.35 13.22 -2.36
C TYR A 49 -9.63 11.89 -1.65
N SER A 50 -9.12 10.82 -2.24
CA SER A 50 -9.09 9.47 -1.71
C SER A 50 -7.71 8.87 -1.99
N GLU A 51 -7.14 8.15 -1.04
CA GLU A 51 -5.75 7.67 -1.12
C GLU A 51 -5.64 6.16 -0.93
N ASN A 52 -4.59 5.54 -1.47
CA ASN A 52 -4.37 4.11 -1.30
C ASN A 52 -3.82 3.81 0.11
N GLY A 53 -4.51 2.92 0.84
CA GLY A 53 -4.08 2.35 2.12
C GLY A 53 -4.06 0.82 2.08
N PHE A 54 -3.17 0.20 2.86
CA PHE A 54 -3.12 -1.27 2.99
C PHE A 54 -4.11 -1.73 4.07
N LEU A 55 -4.77 -2.89 3.90
CA LEU A 55 -5.83 -3.36 4.81
C LEU A 55 -5.39 -3.45 6.29
N GLU A 56 -4.13 -3.80 6.54
CA GLU A 56 -3.54 -3.78 7.88
C GLU A 56 -3.55 -2.35 8.46
N PHE A 57 -3.17 -1.35 7.66
CA PHE A 57 -3.24 0.06 8.06
C PHE A 57 -4.67 0.59 8.16
N ILE A 58 -5.61 0.11 7.32
CA ILE A 58 -7.04 0.46 7.42
C ILE A 58 -7.59 0.05 8.78
N THR A 59 -7.25 -1.16 9.25
CA THR A 59 -7.74 -1.68 10.52
C THR A 59 -7.19 -0.88 11.70
N TYR A 60 -5.89 -0.54 11.71
CA TYR A 60 -5.31 0.34 12.73
C TYR A 60 -5.88 1.77 12.71
N SER A 61 -6.08 2.34 11.52
CA SER A 61 -6.60 3.70 11.37
C SER A 61 -8.09 3.81 11.69
N ALA A 62 -8.86 2.75 11.45
CA ALA A 62 -10.26 2.67 11.87
C ALA A 62 -10.37 2.60 13.40
N ILE A 63 -9.49 1.85 14.09
CA ILE A 63 -9.45 1.84 15.56
C ILE A 63 -9.13 3.25 16.10
N GLY A 64 -8.26 4.02 15.42
CA GLY A 64 -7.94 5.42 15.78
C GLY A 64 -9.03 6.45 15.44
N ARG A 65 -10.01 6.12 14.59
CA ARG A 65 -11.19 6.96 14.28
C ARG A 65 -12.43 6.62 15.11
N LEU A 66 -12.34 5.63 16.01
CA LEU A 66 -13.39 5.28 16.97
C LEU A 66 -13.23 5.97 18.34
N ASN A 67 -12.38 7.01 18.44
CA ASN A 67 -12.30 7.88 19.61
C ASN A 67 -13.00 9.21 19.33
#